data_AF-A0ABD5X7A1-F1
#
_entry.id   AF-A0ABD5X7A1-F1
#
_cell.length_a   1.000
_cell.length_b   1.000
_cell.length_c   1.000
_cell.angle_alpha   90.00
_cell.angle_beta   90.00
_cell.angle_gamma   90.00
#
_symmetry.space_group_name_H-M   'P 1'
#
loop_
_entity.id
_entity.type
_entity.pdbx_description
1 polymer ?
#
loop_
_entity_poly.entity_id
_entity_poly.type
_entity_poly.pdbx_seq_one_letter_code
_entity_poly.pdbx_strand_id
1 'polypeptide(L)'
;MTEETATDDEREPIFEPRERALITASASIALVVGLWLGHWLVPSEAFAEHITHNATYTEGVDAYYQPTNRLLPLFSVFILALGGYWSYRGFVEADEEVAES
;
A
#
# COMPACT_ATOMS: atom_id res chain seq x y z
N MET A 1 -45.55 8.76 -25.69
CA MET A 1 -44.31 8.73 -26.47
C MET A 1 -43.21 9.11 -25.51
N THR A 2 -42.58 8.09 -24.93
CA THR A 2 -41.60 8.18 -23.85
C THR A 2 -40.36 7.48 -24.37
N GLU A 3 -39.48 8.24 -25.03
CA GLU A 3 -38.12 7.82 -25.38
C GLU A 3 -37.22 8.40 -24.29
N GLU A 4 -36.81 7.56 -23.35
CA GLU A 4 -35.58 6.77 -23.41
C GLU A 4 -34.39 7.63 -22.98
N THR A 5 -34.24 7.70 -21.66
CA THR A 5 -33.03 8.10 -20.97
C THR A 5 -31.94 7.07 -21.24
N ALA A 6 -31.20 7.23 -22.34
CA ALA A 6 -29.97 6.50 -22.56
C ALA A 6 -28.90 7.06 -21.61
N THR A 7 -28.65 6.29 -20.55
CA THR A 7 -27.50 6.38 -19.66
C THR A 7 -26.23 6.08 -20.45
N ASP A 8 -25.64 7.10 -21.07
CA ASP A 8 -24.32 7.04 -21.70
C ASP A 8 -23.33 7.84 -20.84
N ASP A 9 -22.84 7.25 -19.75
CA ASP A 9 -21.69 7.77 -19.03
C ASP A 9 -20.93 6.66 -18.27
N GLU A 10 -20.73 5.51 -18.93
CA GLU A 10 -19.72 4.50 -18.55
C GLU A 10 -18.49 4.62 -19.46
N ARG A 11 -18.07 5.84 -19.81
CA ARG A 11 -16.75 6.01 -20.44
C ARG A 11 -15.71 5.72 -19.39
N GLU A 12 -15.13 4.52 -19.45
CA GLU A 12 -13.94 4.22 -18.66
C GLU A 12 -12.93 5.36 -18.84
N PRO A 13 -12.43 5.95 -17.75
CA PRO A 13 -11.47 7.03 -17.86
C PRO A 13 -10.24 6.53 -18.63
N ILE A 14 -10.05 7.07 -19.82
CA ILE A 14 -8.87 6.81 -20.65
C ILE A 14 -7.71 7.56 -19.97
N PHE A 15 -7.14 6.93 -18.94
CA PHE A 15 -5.95 7.45 -18.28
C PHE A 15 -4.74 7.26 -19.18
N GLU A 16 -3.94 8.31 -19.32
CA GLU A 16 -2.65 8.23 -20.01
C GLU A 16 -1.72 7.25 -19.27
N PRO A 17 -0.79 6.57 -19.97
CA PRO A 17 0.08 5.59 -19.33
C PRO A 17 0.92 6.16 -18.17
N ARG A 18 1.30 7.45 -18.25
CA ARG A 18 1.97 8.18 -17.15
C ARG A 18 1.08 8.33 -15.92
N GLU A 19 -0.20 8.61 -16.10
CA GLU A 19 -1.16 8.75 -15.00
C GLU A 19 -1.35 7.41 -14.29
N ARG A 20 -1.45 6.31 -15.04
CA ARG A 20 -1.52 4.95 -14.49
C ARG A 20 -0.27 4.61 -13.67
N ALA A 21 0.92 5.00 -14.15
CA ALA A 21 2.17 4.81 -13.42
C ALA A 21 2.21 5.59 -12.09
N LEU A 22 1.72 6.84 -12.08
CA LEU A 22 1.63 7.68 -10.89
C LEU A 22 0.58 7.16 -9.89
N ILE A 23 -0.57 6.71 -10.37
CA ILE A 23 -1.62 6.09 -9.54
C ILE A 23 -1.04 4.84 -8.86
N THR A 24 -0.33 4.00 -9.60
CA THR A 24 0.29 2.78 -9.06
C THR A 24 1.33 3.09 -7.98
N ALA A 25 2.19 4.09 -8.23
CA ALA A 25 3.18 4.55 -7.26
C ALA A 25 2.52 5.09 -5.99
N SER A 26 1.54 6.00 -6.13
CA SER A 26 0.85 6.60 -5.00
C SER A 26 0.04 5.58 -4.19
N ALA A 27 -0.59 4.61 -4.83
CA ALA A 27 -1.28 3.51 -4.17
C ALA A 27 -0.32 2.66 -3.33
N SER A 28 0.87 2.35 -3.84
CA SER A 28 1.87 1.57 -3.09
C SER A 28 2.35 2.31 -1.84
N ILE A 29 2.58 3.62 -1.93
CA ILE A 29 2.97 4.46 -0.81
C ILE A 29 1.85 4.55 0.22
N ALA A 30 0.61 4.82 -0.23
CA ALA A 30 -0.56 4.90 0.64
C ALA A 30 -0.79 3.59 1.40
N LEU A 31 -0.58 2.45 0.75
CA LEU A 31 -0.70 1.14 1.37
C LEU A 31 0.37 0.90 2.45
N VAL A 32 1.62 1.28 2.20
CA VAL A 32 2.68 1.20 3.23
C VAL A 32 2.37 2.13 4.41
N VAL A 33 2.00 3.38 4.14
CA VAL A 33 1.64 4.34 5.20
C VAL A 33 0.47 3.82 6.03
N GLY A 34 -0.58 3.27 5.39
CA GLY A 34 -1.72 2.66 6.07
C GLY A 34 -1.33 1.47 6.94
N LEU A 35 -0.44 0.60 6.46
CA LEU A 35 0.11 -0.53 7.22
C LEU A 35 0.84 -0.08 8.48
N TRP A 36 1.68 0.95 8.37
CA TRP A 36 2.39 1.52 9.51
C TRP A 36 1.43 2.19 10.49
N LEU A 37 0.49 3.01 10.01
CA LEU A 37 -0.53 3.62 10.86
C LEU A 37 -1.36 2.58 11.59
N GLY A 38 -1.78 1.51 10.91
CA GLY A 38 -2.49 0.39 11.51
C GLY A 38 -1.66 -0.30 12.59
N HIS A 39 -0.36 -0.51 12.35
CA HIS A 39 0.53 -1.10 13.35
C HIS A 39 0.61 -0.27 14.63
N TRP A 40 0.73 1.06 14.49
CA TRP A 40 0.77 1.98 15.63
C TRP A 40 -0.56 2.14 16.34
N LEU A 41 -1.69 1.95 15.64
CA LEU A 41 -3.02 2.06 16.24
C LEU A 41 -3.41 0.81 17.06
N VAL A 42 -2.82 -0.35 16.77
CA VAL A 42 -3.13 -1.59 17.49
C VAL A 42 -2.54 -1.52 18.90
N PRO A 43 -3.38 -1.59 19.96
CA PRO A 43 -2.88 -1.65 21.33
C PRO A 43 -2.00 -2.89 21.52
N SER A 44 -0.88 -2.74 22.23
CA SER A 44 0.04 -3.86 22.53
C SER A 44 -0.65 -5.04 23.22
N GLU A 45 -1.77 -4.78 23.91
CA GLU A 45 -2.61 -5.79 24.56
C GLU A 45 -3.21 -6.81 23.57
N ALA A 46 -3.51 -6.40 22.33
CA ALA A 46 -4.01 -7.30 21.29
C ALA A 46 -2.93 -8.31 20.82
N PHE A 47 -1.65 -8.00 21.04
CA PHE A 47 -0.53 -8.93 20.79
C PHE A 47 -0.11 -9.70 22.05
N ALA A 48 -0.48 -9.22 23.24
CA ALA A 48 -0.08 -9.79 24.52
C ALA A 48 -0.78 -11.11 24.84
N GLU A 49 -1.98 -11.35 24.30
CA GLU A 49 -2.77 -12.56 24.60
C GLU A 49 -2.13 -13.87 24.07
N HIS A 50 -1.15 -13.78 23.17
CA HIS A 50 -0.36 -14.94 22.69
C HIS A 50 1.07 -15.00 23.25
N ILE A 51 1.52 -13.98 24.00
CA ILE A 51 2.90 -13.89 24.53
C ILE A 51 2.96 -14.23 26.04
N THR A 52 1.81 -14.35 26.70
CA THR A 52 1.68 -14.66 28.13
C THR A 52 2.22 -16.02 28.56
N HIS A 53 2.72 -16.87 27.66
CA HIS A 53 3.35 -18.13 28.07
C HIS A 53 4.87 -18.11 28.26
N ASN A 54 5.59 -17.06 27.85
CA ASN A 54 7.07 -17.00 27.97
C ASN A 54 7.63 -15.77 28.70
N ALA A 55 6.80 -14.83 29.14
CA ALA A 55 7.25 -13.56 29.75
C ALA A 55 7.51 -13.64 31.26
N THR A 56 8.15 -14.71 31.76
CA THR A 56 8.61 -14.79 33.17
C THR A 56 10.05 -14.30 33.36
N TYR A 57 10.67 -13.74 32.33
CA TYR A 57 11.99 -13.13 32.44
C TYR A 57 11.98 -11.83 31.65
N THR A 58 11.84 -10.71 32.33
CA THR A 58 12.67 -9.51 32.22
C THR A 58 11.94 -8.39 32.96
N GLU A 59 12.03 -8.40 34.29
CA GLU A 59 11.85 -7.18 35.08
C GLU A 59 12.95 -6.20 34.62
N GLY A 60 12.56 -5.12 33.94
CA GLY A 60 13.44 -3.95 33.78
C GLY A 60 13.77 -3.48 32.36
N VAL A 61 13.07 -3.92 31.31
CA VAL A 61 13.24 -3.31 29.98
C VAL A 61 11.97 -2.55 29.59
N ASP A 62 12.12 -1.22 29.59
CA ASP A 62 11.25 -0.17 29.07
C ASP A 62 9.91 -0.60 28.45
N ALA A 63 8.82 -0.23 29.14
CA ALA A 63 7.43 -0.35 28.68
C ALA A 63 7.08 0.43 27.39
N TYR A 64 8.08 1.05 26.74
CA TYR A 64 7.93 1.78 25.49
C TYR A 64 8.35 0.99 24.25
N TYR A 65 8.98 -0.18 24.40
CA TYR A 65 9.38 -0.99 23.26
C TYR A 65 8.23 -1.91 22.84
N GLN A 66 7.38 -1.45 21.92
CA GLN A 66 6.48 -2.37 21.23
C GLN A 66 7.33 -3.33 20.38
N PRO A 67 7.23 -4.66 20.56
CA PRO A 67 7.89 -5.61 19.69
C PRO A 67 7.32 -5.46 18.28
N THR A 68 8.00 -4.67 17.45
CA THR A 68 7.62 -4.45 16.06
C THR A 68 7.72 -5.78 15.34
N ASN A 69 6.67 -6.19 14.63
CA ASN A 69 6.71 -7.43 13.87
C ASN A 69 7.83 -7.33 12.82
N ARG A 70 8.86 -8.18 12.93
CA ARG A 70 10.06 -8.16 12.06
C ARG A 70 9.72 -8.29 10.57
N LEU A 71 8.54 -8.81 10.24
CA LEU A 71 8.07 -8.96 8.87
C LEU A 71 7.55 -7.64 8.27
N LEU A 72 7.10 -6.68 9.07
CA LEU A 72 6.44 -5.46 8.60
C LEU A 72 7.38 -4.55 7.77
N PRO A 73 8.65 -4.34 8.18
CA PRO A 73 9.63 -3.63 7.34
C PRO A 73 9.92 -4.38 6.03
N LEU A 74 9.98 -5.72 6.05
CA LEU A 74 10.22 -6.53 4.86
C LEU A 74 9.07 -6.40 3.86
N PHE A 75 7.82 -6.48 4.32
CA PHE A 75 6.64 -6.26 3.47
C PHE A 75 6.60 -4.83 2.91
N SER A 76 6.96 -3.83 3.71
CA SER A 76 7.01 -2.43 3.26
C SER A 76 7.97 -2.26 2.08
N VAL A 77 9.18 -2.82 2.18
CA VAL A 77 10.17 -2.78 1.09
C VAL A 77 9.65 -3.55 -0.13
N PHE A 78 9.05 -4.72 0.07
CA PHE A 78 8.49 -5.52 -1.01
C PHE A 78 7.38 -4.79 -1.77
N ILE A 79 6.44 -4.16 -1.07
CA ILE A 79 5.33 -3.40 -1.65
C ILE A 79 5.86 -2.21 -2.46
N LEU A 80 6.82 -1.46 -1.92
CA LEU A 80 7.42 -0.33 -2.63
C LEU A 80 8.24 -0.78 -3.84
N ALA A 81 8.98 -1.88 -3.74
CA ALA A 81 9.72 -2.44 -4.86
C ALA A 81 8.78 -2.89 -5.98
N LEU A 82 7.66 -3.55 -5.63
CA LEU A 82 6.65 -3.97 -6.59
C LEU A 82 5.97 -2.75 -7.23
N GLY A 83 5.51 -1.79 -6.43
CA GLY A 83 4.88 -0.56 -6.92
C GLY A 83 5.82 0.26 -7.82
N GLY A 84 7.09 0.38 -7.43
CA GLY A 84 8.12 1.03 -8.24
C GLY A 84 8.40 0.30 -9.55
N TYR A 85 8.44 -1.04 -9.55
CA TYR A 85 8.61 -1.84 -10.76
C TYR A 85 7.47 -1.63 -11.76
N TRP A 86 6.21 -1.67 -11.29
CA TRP A 86 5.05 -1.43 -12.15
C TRP A 86 4.97 0.01 -12.63
N SER A 87 5.28 0.98 -11.77
CA SER A 87 5.33 2.40 -12.15
C SER A 87 6.40 2.64 -13.21
N TYR A 88 7.60 2.07 -13.05
CA TYR A 88 8.67 2.15 -14.04
C TYR A 88 8.25 1.59 -15.41
N ARG A 89 7.62 0.41 -15.42
CA ARG A 89 7.08 -0.20 -16.65
C ARG A 89 6.07 0.73 -17.34
N GLY A 90 5.16 1.34 -16.58
CA GLY A 90 4.18 2.28 -17.12
C GLY A 90 4.81 3.56 -17.69
N PHE A 91 5.91 4.05 -17.11
CA PHE A 91 6.65 5.19 -17.68
C PHE A 91 7.38 4.83 -18.98
N VAL A 92 7.98 3.64 -19.07
CA VAL A 92 8.65 3.19 -20.29
C VAL A 92 7.63 3.06 -21.43
N GLU A 93 6.48 2.46 -21.17
CA GLU A 93 5.38 2.33 -22.14
C GLU A 93 4.85 3.69 -22.59
N ALA A 94 4.72 4.65 -21.66
CA ALA A 94 4.36 6.03 -21.99
C ALA A 94 5.37 6.74 -22.90
N ASP A 95 6.67 6.51 -22.66
CA ASP A 95 7.74 7.12 -23.43
C ASP A 95 7.82 6.52 -24.85
N GLU A 96 7.52 5.23 -25.01
CA GLU A 96 7.43 4.53 -26.29
C GLU A 96 6.26 5.05 -27.15
N GLU A 97 5.07 5.20 -26.57
CA GLU A 97 3.90 5.73 -27.29
C GLU A 97 4.11 7.16 -27.82
N VAL A 98 4.84 8.00 -27.07
CA VAL A 98 5.20 9.36 -27.50
C VAL A 98 6.25 9.37 -28.60
N ALA A 99 7.14 8.36 -28.66
CA ALA A 99 8.16 8.26 -29.68
C ALA A 99 7.61 7.76 -31.04
N GLU A 100 6.48 7.06 -31.04
CA GLU A 100 5.82 6.54 -32.24
C GLU A 100 4.79 7.50 -32.87
N SER A 101 4.43 8.59 -32.17
CA SER A 101 3.48 9.63 -32.62
C SER A 101 4.14 10.79 -33.37
#